data_AF-A0A3D1A7V0-F1
#
_entry.id   AF-A0A3D1A7V0-F1
#
_cell.length_a   1.000
_cell.length_b   1.000
_cell.length_c   1.000
_cell.angle_alpha   90.00
_cell.angle_beta   90.00
_cell.angle_gamma   90.00
#
_symmetry.space_group_name_H-M   'P 1'
#
loop_
_entity.id
_entity.type
_entity.pdbx_description
1 polymer ?
#
loop_
_entity_poly.entity_id
_entity_poly.type
_entity_poly.pdbx_seq_one_letter_code
_entity_poly.pdbx_strand_id
1 'polypeptide(L)'
;MKRTGKLLILAMLAFPAPAAAGDLSIGLGYPYLSAKYDFQSVAAEARLVTGSGIQVYSGRGYWNFHRSRPLTAFAGAEAGYIKFDTLDMKGTGGMAALFVGGEYAVAENFSVLMDFAPTLIMLKHGVYDVGVSGVEYVVNMGFYYRFGGGTAKRPAPRAVRPPPQPAARPVKAAPPEPEAPPPPAAAPRPARTSSAAAARALADLDSQDWRVRRKGAWKLGDLKHAPAVEPLIQLLDDKSLAVRGVAALALGRIGDPRALLPLLLALEDESAYVRASAAEGLGGLKDKRALRELSGALKDRAAVVRKAAAKSIKEIGRR
;
A
#
# COMPACT_ATOMS: atom_id res chain seq x y z
N MET A 1 15.49 -43.28 -6.24
CA MET A 1 14.09 -43.30 -6.73
C MET A 1 13.24 -42.32 -5.92
N LYS A 2 12.32 -41.63 -6.62
CA LYS A 2 11.22 -40.73 -6.17
C LYS A 2 11.44 -39.23 -6.44
N ARG A 3 11.21 -38.88 -7.71
CA ARG A 3 10.79 -37.54 -8.16
C ARG A 3 9.30 -37.38 -7.82
N THR A 4 8.95 -36.45 -6.94
CA THR A 4 7.58 -35.96 -6.77
C THR A 4 7.40 -34.75 -7.68
N GLY A 5 6.78 -34.98 -8.84
CA GLY A 5 6.36 -33.92 -9.75
C GLY A 5 5.25 -33.08 -9.11
N LYS A 6 5.47 -31.77 -9.02
CA LYS A 6 4.39 -30.81 -8.76
C LYS A 6 3.62 -30.63 -10.06
N LEU A 7 2.42 -31.21 -10.11
CA LEU A 7 1.48 -31.00 -11.19
C LEU A 7 0.90 -29.58 -11.04
N LEU A 8 1.49 -28.63 -11.77
CA LEU A 8 0.93 -27.28 -11.92
C LEU A 8 -0.13 -27.38 -13.02
N ILE A 9 -1.41 -27.45 -12.64
CA ILE A 9 -2.51 -27.34 -13.60
C ILE A 9 -2.61 -25.87 -13.99
N LEU A 10 -1.85 -25.49 -15.02
CA LEU A 10 -2.03 -24.23 -15.72
C LEU A 10 -3.19 -24.44 -16.69
N ALA A 11 -4.39 -24.03 -16.30
CA ALA A 11 -5.51 -23.92 -17.23
C ALA A 11 -5.21 -22.76 -18.19
N MET A 12 -4.50 -23.07 -19.28
CA MET A 12 -4.43 -22.20 -20.44
C MET A 12 -5.82 -22.12 -21.06
N LEU A 13 -6.57 -21.09 -20.71
CA LEU A 13 -7.64 -20.60 -21.57
C LEU A 13 -6.98 -20.21 -22.89
N ALA A 14 -7.27 -21.00 -23.93
CA ALA A 14 -6.80 -20.74 -25.28
C ALA A 14 -7.38 -19.40 -25.75
N PHE A 15 -6.55 -18.36 -25.77
CA PHE A 15 -6.91 -17.09 -26.39
C PHE A 15 -6.78 -17.24 -27.92
N PRO A 16 -7.79 -16.86 -28.71
CA PRO A 16 -7.62 -16.74 -30.15
C PRO A 16 -6.55 -15.67 -30.44
N ALA A 17 -5.66 -15.96 -31.40
CA ALA A 17 -4.58 -15.07 -31.81
C ALA A 17 -5.14 -13.69 -32.25
N PRO A 18 -4.47 -12.56 -31.90
CA PRO A 18 -4.98 -11.24 -32.21
C PRO A 18 -4.79 -10.92 -33.69
N ALA A 19 -5.86 -11.05 -34.46
CA ALA A 19 -5.98 -10.54 -35.82
C ALA A 19 -7.08 -9.47 -35.88
N ALA A 20 -6.87 -8.32 -35.22
CA ALA A 20 -7.64 -7.09 -35.44
C ALA A 20 -6.99 -5.90 -34.71
N ALA A 21 -7.09 -4.70 -35.30
CA ALA A 21 -6.80 -3.43 -34.62
C ALA A 21 -7.77 -3.27 -33.43
N GLY A 22 -7.29 -3.52 -32.22
CA GLY A 22 -8.03 -3.27 -30.98
C GLY A 22 -7.76 -1.89 -30.41
N ASP A 23 -8.64 -1.45 -29.51
CA ASP A 23 -8.58 -0.14 -28.89
C ASP A 23 -7.85 -0.23 -27.55
N LEU A 24 -6.78 0.57 -27.39
CA LEU A 24 -6.08 0.69 -26.12
C LEU A 24 -6.76 1.76 -25.27
N SER A 25 -7.04 1.45 -24.01
CA SER A 25 -7.60 2.39 -23.04
C SER A 25 -6.76 2.43 -21.77
N ILE A 26 -6.61 3.62 -21.19
CA ILE A 26 -6.03 3.79 -19.85
C ILE A 26 -7.17 4.05 -18.87
N GLY A 27 -7.22 3.27 -17.81
CA GLY A 27 -8.22 3.35 -16.75
C GLY A 27 -7.66 3.97 -15.47
N LEU A 28 -8.42 4.88 -14.88
CA LEU A 28 -8.16 5.47 -13.58
C LEU A 28 -9.36 5.19 -12.67
N GLY A 29 -9.14 4.31 -11.69
CA GLY A 29 -10.06 4.05 -10.58
C GLY A 29 -9.39 4.35 -9.24
N TYR A 30 -10.16 4.45 -8.16
CA TYR A 30 -9.58 4.57 -6.83
C TYR A 30 -9.56 3.19 -6.15
N PRO A 31 -8.39 2.58 -5.82
CA PRO A 31 -7.02 3.09 -5.91
C PRO A 31 -6.18 2.39 -7.01
N TYR A 32 -6.72 2.20 -8.21
CA TYR A 32 -6.05 1.48 -9.31
C TYR A 32 -5.78 2.32 -10.56
N LEU A 33 -4.62 2.08 -11.17
CA LEU A 33 -4.32 2.45 -12.54
C LEU A 33 -4.38 1.21 -13.41
N SER A 34 -4.87 1.32 -14.64
CA SER A 34 -4.95 0.19 -15.54
C SER A 34 -4.72 0.51 -17.00
N ALA A 35 -4.32 -0.52 -17.74
CA ALA A 35 -4.29 -0.52 -19.19
C ALA A 35 -5.18 -1.65 -19.70
N LYS A 36 -6.23 -1.30 -20.45
CA LYS A 36 -7.21 -2.21 -21.03
C LYS A 36 -7.05 -2.22 -22.54
N TYR A 37 -7.06 -3.40 -23.14
CA TYR A 37 -7.06 -3.58 -24.58
C TYR A 37 -8.33 -4.33 -24.99
N ASP A 38 -9.19 -3.66 -25.74
CA ASP A 38 -10.43 -4.23 -26.25
C ASP A 38 -10.18 -4.91 -27.60
N PHE A 39 -10.37 -6.23 -27.63
CA PHE A 39 -10.62 -6.97 -28.85
C PHE A 39 -12.13 -6.93 -29.16
N GLN A 40 -12.56 -7.56 -30.26
CA GLN A 40 -13.95 -7.55 -30.71
C GLN A 40 -14.98 -7.83 -29.58
N SER A 41 -15.10 -9.07 -29.13
CA SER A 41 -16.03 -9.49 -28.07
C SER A 41 -15.34 -9.78 -26.74
N VAL A 42 -14.02 -9.63 -26.67
CA VAL A 42 -13.21 -9.90 -25.48
C VAL A 42 -12.27 -8.74 -25.20
N ALA A 43 -11.87 -8.54 -23.96
CA ALA A 43 -10.86 -7.55 -23.60
C ALA A 43 -9.90 -8.12 -22.56
N ALA A 44 -8.69 -7.58 -22.50
CA ALA A 44 -7.71 -7.87 -21.47
C ALA A 44 -7.31 -6.59 -20.76
N GLU A 45 -7.16 -6.62 -19.45
CA GLU A 45 -6.72 -5.45 -18.67
C GLU A 45 -5.66 -5.84 -17.65
N ALA A 46 -4.57 -5.08 -17.61
CA ALA A 46 -3.61 -5.12 -16.52
C ALA A 46 -3.91 -4.00 -15.53
N ARG A 47 -4.01 -4.32 -14.24
CA ARG A 47 -4.24 -3.36 -13.15
C ARG A 47 -3.10 -3.34 -12.16
N LEU A 48 -2.84 -2.13 -11.67
CA LEU A 48 -1.93 -1.85 -10.58
C LEU A 48 -2.69 -1.06 -9.50
N VAL A 49 -2.85 -1.65 -8.33
CA VAL A 49 -3.35 -0.98 -7.12
C VAL A 49 -2.16 -0.61 -6.25
N THR A 50 -2.10 0.62 -5.76
CA THR A 50 -1.09 1.01 -4.76
C THR A 50 -1.72 1.85 -3.65
N GLY A 51 -1.41 1.54 -2.39
CA GLY A 51 -1.87 2.34 -1.26
C GLY A 51 -1.48 1.74 0.09
N SER A 52 -1.13 2.59 1.06
CA SER A 52 -0.89 2.18 2.47
C SER A 52 0.09 1.01 2.68
N GLY A 53 1.06 0.82 1.78
CA GLY A 53 2.01 -0.31 1.82
C GLY A 53 1.51 -1.59 1.15
N ILE A 54 0.34 -1.57 0.52
CA ILE A 54 -0.25 -2.66 -0.25
C ILE A 54 -0.09 -2.36 -1.75
N GLN A 55 0.36 -3.36 -2.49
CA GLN A 55 0.49 -3.37 -3.93
C GLN A 55 -0.26 -4.59 -4.47
N VAL A 56 -1.17 -4.38 -5.41
CA VAL A 56 -1.87 -5.47 -6.10
C VAL A 56 -1.57 -5.36 -7.59
N TYR A 57 -1.08 -6.46 -8.15
CA TYR A 57 -0.84 -6.62 -9.59
C TYR A 57 -1.84 -7.65 -10.10
N SER A 58 -2.81 -7.24 -10.90
CA SER A 58 -3.84 -8.15 -11.40
C SER A 58 -4.04 -8.07 -12.91
N GLY A 59 -4.48 -9.18 -13.48
CA GLY A 59 -4.93 -9.28 -14.86
C GLY A 59 -6.41 -9.63 -14.89
N ARG A 60 -7.17 -8.97 -15.77
CA ARG A 60 -8.59 -9.21 -16.00
C ARG A 60 -8.83 -9.62 -17.43
N GLY A 61 -9.69 -10.62 -17.62
CA GLY A 61 -10.26 -11.00 -18.90
C GLY A 61 -11.74 -10.65 -18.94
N TYR A 62 -12.19 -10.04 -20.02
CA TYR A 62 -13.57 -9.63 -20.25
C TYR A 62 -14.19 -10.41 -21.39
N TRP A 63 -15.46 -10.74 -21.25
CA TRP A 63 -16.36 -11.15 -22.32
C TRP A 63 -17.49 -10.14 -22.42
N ASN A 64 -17.46 -9.34 -23.49
CA ASN A 64 -18.42 -8.28 -23.79
C ASN A 64 -19.63 -8.90 -24.52
N PHE A 65 -20.57 -9.44 -23.77
CA PHE A 65 -21.77 -10.11 -24.34
C PHE A 65 -22.80 -9.12 -24.90
N HIS A 66 -22.70 -7.83 -24.56
CA HIS A 66 -23.50 -6.77 -25.16
C HIS A 66 -22.61 -5.57 -25.45
N ARG A 67 -22.60 -5.10 -26.71
CA ARG A 67 -21.79 -3.94 -27.14
C ARG A 67 -22.63 -3.05 -28.05
N SER A 68 -23.40 -2.14 -27.47
CA SER A 68 -24.15 -1.12 -28.21
C SER A 68 -23.83 0.25 -27.62
N ARG A 69 -23.53 1.29 -28.41
CA ARG A 69 -23.32 2.60 -27.79
C ARG A 69 -24.66 3.16 -27.29
N PRO A 70 -24.72 3.73 -26.07
CA PRO A 70 -23.58 4.07 -25.20
C PRO A 70 -23.12 2.98 -24.22
N LEU A 71 -23.78 1.83 -24.11
CA LEU A 71 -23.54 0.81 -23.06
C LEU A 71 -22.90 -0.51 -23.56
N THR A 72 -21.73 -0.85 -23.01
CA THR A 72 -21.17 -2.21 -23.10
C THR A 72 -21.46 -2.96 -21.80
N ALA A 73 -22.05 -4.15 -21.87
CA ALA A 73 -22.19 -5.04 -20.71
C ALA A 73 -21.22 -6.22 -20.84
N PHE A 74 -20.60 -6.60 -19.72
CA PHE A 74 -19.55 -7.60 -19.70
C PHE A 74 -19.60 -8.48 -18.46
N ALA A 75 -19.04 -9.67 -18.60
CA ALA A 75 -18.66 -10.55 -17.50
C ALA A 75 -17.20 -10.95 -17.66
N GLY A 76 -16.54 -11.38 -16.59
CA GLY A 76 -15.12 -11.69 -16.67
C GLY A 76 -14.55 -12.36 -15.44
N ALA A 77 -13.24 -12.59 -15.51
CA ALA A 77 -12.44 -13.16 -14.44
C ALA A 77 -11.20 -12.31 -14.18
N GLU A 78 -10.80 -12.22 -12.91
CA GLU A 78 -9.62 -11.50 -12.47
C GLU A 78 -8.74 -12.43 -11.62
N ALA A 79 -7.43 -12.32 -11.80
CA ALA A 79 -6.46 -12.96 -10.92
C ALA A 79 -5.30 -12.02 -10.68
N GLY A 80 -4.75 -12.04 -9.46
CA GLY A 80 -3.71 -11.10 -9.09
C GLY A 80 -2.81 -11.56 -7.96
N TYR A 81 -1.67 -10.90 -7.87
CA TYR A 81 -0.68 -11.07 -6.82
C TYR A 81 -0.72 -9.84 -5.90
N ILE A 82 -0.77 -10.11 -4.61
CA ILE A 82 -0.80 -9.10 -3.55
C ILE A 82 0.56 -9.10 -2.86
N LYS A 83 1.15 -7.92 -2.70
CA LYS A 83 2.30 -7.69 -1.84
C LYS A 83 1.91 -6.63 -0.84
N PHE A 84 2.10 -6.93 0.44
CA PHE A 84 1.86 -5.95 1.50
C PHE A 84 3.11 -5.84 2.36
N ASP A 85 3.60 -4.62 2.52
CA ASP A 85 4.68 -4.24 3.41
C ASP A 85 4.19 -3.02 4.19
N THR A 86 3.37 -3.30 5.20
CA THR A 86 2.75 -2.32 6.07
C THR A 86 3.51 -2.25 7.38
N LEU A 87 3.23 -1.22 8.19
CA LEU A 87 3.90 -1.01 9.48
C LEU A 87 3.78 -2.23 10.41
N ASP A 88 2.63 -2.92 10.35
CA ASP A 88 2.23 -4.01 11.25
C ASP A 88 2.44 -5.40 10.65
N MET A 89 2.35 -5.51 9.32
CA MET A 89 2.38 -6.79 8.62
C MET A 89 3.12 -6.69 7.29
N LYS A 90 3.97 -7.68 7.04
CA LYS A 90 4.63 -7.90 5.76
C LYS A 90 4.28 -9.27 5.25
N GLY A 91 4.01 -9.41 3.96
CA GLY A 91 3.67 -10.68 3.37
C GLY A 91 3.24 -10.56 1.91
N THR A 92 2.71 -11.66 1.42
CA THR A 92 2.33 -11.83 0.02
C THR A 92 1.01 -12.58 -0.06
N GLY A 93 0.35 -12.53 -1.20
CA GLY A 93 -0.95 -13.18 -1.36
C GLY A 93 -1.35 -13.29 -2.82
N GLY A 94 -2.48 -13.94 -3.02
CA GLY A 94 -3.15 -14.03 -4.30
C GLY A 94 -4.60 -13.58 -4.17
N MET A 95 -5.18 -13.20 -5.31
CA MET A 95 -6.62 -13.00 -5.44
C MET A 95 -7.13 -13.65 -6.71
N ALA A 96 -8.40 -14.05 -6.68
CA ALA A 96 -9.15 -14.48 -7.84
C ALA A 96 -10.61 -14.03 -7.72
N ALA A 97 -11.22 -13.58 -8.81
CA ALA A 97 -12.61 -13.13 -8.82
C ALA A 97 -13.31 -13.49 -10.13
N LEU A 98 -14.62 -13.65 -10.04
CA LEU A 98 -15.53 -13.51 -11.19
C LEU A 98 -16.26 -12.18 -11.03
N PHE A 99 -16.51 -11.49 -12.13
CA PHE A 99 -17.16 -10.18 -12.10
C PHE A 99 -18.16 -9.98 -13.22
N VAL A 100 -19.09 -9.06 -12.98
CA VAL A 100 -20.07 -8.60 -13.97
C VAL A 100 -20.23 -7.08 -13.85
N GLY A 101 -20.42 -6.41 -14.98
CA GLY A 101 -20.49 -4.96 -14.98
C GLY A 101 -20.88 -4.35 -16.31
N GLY A 102 -20.77 -3.04 -16.36
CA GLY A 102 -21.05 -2.24 -17.54
C GLY A 102 -20.05 -1.09 -17.71
N GLU A 103 -19.82 -0.73 -18.96
CA GLU A 103 -19.03 0.44 -19.37
C GLU A 103 -19.92 1.35 -20.20
N TYR A 104 -20.13 2.58 -19.71
CA TYR A 104 -20.94 3.61 -20.35
C TYR A 104 -20.04 4.65 -21.04
N ALA A 105 -20.17 4.76 -22.36
CA ALA A 105 -19.47 5.76 -23.16
C ALA A 105 -20.12 7.14 -22.98
N VAL A 106 -19.37 8.06 -22.37
CA VAL A 106 -19.80 9.44 -22.14
C VAL A 106 -19.39 10.34 -23.32
N ALA A 107 -18.25 10.04 -23.95
CA ALA A 107 -17.79 10.68 -25.19
C ALA A 107 -17.12 9.65 -26.10
N GLU A 108 -16.68 10.06 -27.30
CA GLU A 108 -16.06 9.15 -28.28
C GLU A 108 -14.87 8.37 -27.69
N ASN A 109 -14.06 9.05 -26.87
CA ASN A 109 -12.83 8.54 -26.27
C ASN A 109 -12.91 8.40 -24.74
N PHE A 110 -14.09 8.59 -24.12
CA PHE A 110 -14.22 8.60 -22.66
C PHE A 110 -15.40 7.75 -22.20
N SER A 111 -15.16 6.88 -21.22
CA SER A 111 -16.18 6.02 -20.63
C SER A 111 -16.03 5.90 -19.12
N VAL A 112 -17.15 5.55 -18.47
CA VAL A 112 -17.22 5.21 -17.05
C VAL A 112 -17.55 3.73 -16.94
N LEU A 113 -16.80 2.99 -16.14
CA LEU A 113 -17.00 1.57 -15.90
C LEU A 113 -17.39 1.33 -14.45
N MET A 114 -18.36 0.44 -14.25
CA MET A 114 -18.72 -0.09 -12.94
C MET A 114 -18.86 -1.61 -13.01
N ASP A 115 -18.28 -2.32 -12.04
CA ASP A 115 -18.44 -3.77 -11.91
C ASP A 115 -18.53 -4.22 -10.46
N PHE A 116 -19.12 -5.40 -10.26
CA PHE A 116 -19.21 -6.08 -8.98
C PHE A 116 -18.52 -7.44 -9.05
N ALA A 117 -17.69 -7.74 -8.04
CA ALA A 117 -16.81 -8.89 -8.03
C ALA A 117 -16.69 -9.51 -6.62
N PRO A 118 -17.35 -10.65 -6.35
CA PRO A 118 -16.99 -11.51 -5.24
C PRO A 118 -15.56 -12.05 -5.46
N THR A 119 -14.65 -11.64 -4.60
CA THR A 119 -13.21 -11.83 -4.76
C THR A 119 -12.68 -12.70 -3.65
N LEU A 120 -12.14 -13.86 -3.99
CA LEU A 120 -11.38 -14.68 -3.06
C LEU A 120 -9.99 -14.08 -2.89
N ILE A 121 -9.66 -13.71 -1.66
CA ILE A 121 -8.35 -13.18 -1.28
C ILE A 121 -7.66 -14.19 -0.38
N MET A 122 -6.40 -14.48 -0.67
CA MET A 122 -5.55 -15.38 0.09
C MET A 122 -4.26 -14.65 0.46
N LEU A 123 -4.04 -14.37 1.74
CA LEU A 123 -2.86 -13.68 2.24
C LEU A 123 -2.02 -14.64 3.05
N LYS A 124 -0.70 -14.51 2.93
CA LYS A 124 0.30 -15.23 3.71
C LYS A 124 1.26 -14.22 4.33
N HIS A 125 1.42 -14.30 5.65
CA HIS A 125 2.37 -13.45 6.33
C HIS A 125 3.81 -13.86 5.99
N GLY A 126 4.70 -12.89 5.80
CA GLY A 126 6.10 -13.09 5.36
C GLY A 126 7.07 -13.47 6.48
N VAL A 127 6.60 -13.55 7.73
CA VAL A 127 7.42 -13.87 8.92
C VAL A 127 6.78 -15.02 9.67
N TYR A 128 5.46 -14.98 9.81
CA TYR A 128 4.66 -16.04 10.39
C TYR A 128 4.13 -16.97 9.28
N ASP A 129 4.31 -18.29 9.38
CA ASP A 129 3.69 -19.26 8.46
C ASP A 129 2.19 -19.41 8.77
N VAL A 130 1.47 -18.30 8.62
CA VAL A 130 0.03 -18.18 8.78
C VAL A 130 -0.54 -17.57 7.53
N GLY A 131 -1.58 -18.22 7.02
CA GLY A 131 -2.38 -17.72 5.91
C GLY A 131 -3.79 -17.42 6.38
N VAL A 132 -4.40 -16.40 5.80
CA VAL A 132 -5.82 -16.10 5.93
C VAL A 132 -6.41 -16.07 4.53
N SER A 133 -7.59 -16.64 4.37
CA SER A 133 -8.35 -16.55 3.13
C SER A 133 -9.78 -16.17 3.42
N GLY A 134 -10.37 -15.32 2.58
CA GLY A 134 -11.76 -14.90 2.69
C GLY A 134 -12.29 -14.40 1.37
N VAL A 135 -13.62 -14.36 1.26
CA VAL A 135 -14.31 -13.71 0.13
C VAL A 135 -14.63 -12.27 0.53
N GLU A 136 -14.24 -11.32 -0.32
CA GLU A 136 -14.59 -9.92 -0.21
C GLU A 136 -15.48 -9.51 -1.39
N TYR A 137 -16.45 -8.65 -1.13
CA TYR A 137 -17.34 -8.14 -2.16
C TYR A 137 -16.82 -6.79 -2.64
N VAL A 138 -16.23 -6.78 -3.84
CA VAL A 138 -15.58 -5.59 -4.40
C VAL A 138 -16.50 -4.94 -5.42
N VAL A 139 -16.68 -3.63 -5.30
CA VAL A 139 -17.29 -2.79 -6.34
C VAL A 139 -16.18 -1.93 -6.94
N ASN A 140 -15.97 -2.05 -8.24
CA ASN A 140 -15.01 -1.22 -8.95
C ASN A 140 -15.73 -0.11 -9.70
N MET A 141 -15.16 1.09 -9.64
CA MET A 141 -15.56 2.23 -10.45
C MET A 141 -14.31 2.85 -11.05
N GLY A 142 -14.35 3.16 -12.35
CA GLY A 142 -13.21 3.75 -13.04
C GLY A 142 -13.60 4.57 -14.26
N PHE A 143 -12.75 5.53 -14.58
CA PHE A 143 -12.82 6.33 -15.79
C PHE A 143 -11.81 5.81 -16.80
N TYR A 144 -12.22 5.65 -18.05
CA TYR A 144 -11.37 5.10 -19.11
C TYR A 144 -11.25 6.08 -20.26
N TYR A 145 -10.01 6.33 -20.68
CA TYR A 145 -9.71 7.11 -21.88
C TYR A 145 -9.17 6.18 -22.98
N ARG A 146 -9.83 6.17 -24.13
CA ARG A 146 -9.53 5.31 -25.28
C ARG A 146 -8.65 6.03 -26.31
N PHE A 147 -7.60 5.36 -26.74
CA PHE A 147 -6.69 5.75 -27.82
C PHE A 147 -7.00 4.88 -29.04
N GLY A 148 -7.45 5.47 -30.16
CA GLY A 148 -7.65 4.71 -31.42
C GLY A 148 -8.85 5.04 -32.30
N GLY A 149 -9.70 6.03 -31.98
CA GLY A 149 -10.86 6.39 -32.81
C GLY A 149 -10.58 7.49 -33.84
N GLY A 150 -10.19 7.11 -35.06
CA GLY A 150 -10.27 7.98 -36.23
C GLY A 150 -10.46 7.11 -37.47
N THR A 151 -11.68 6.90 -37.96
CA THR A 151 -12.18 7.71 -39.09
C THR A 151 -13.71 7.87 -39.05
N ALA A 152 -14.18 9.02 -38.56
CA ALA A 152 -15.36 9.66 -39.13
C ALA A 152 -14.97 11.12 -39.40
N LYS A 153 -14.88 11.49 -40.68
CA LYS A 153 -14.65 12.87 -41.13
C LYS A 153 -15.70 13.77 -40.49
N ARG A 154 -15.29 14.60 -39.53
CA ARG A 154 -16.03 15.82 -39.18
C ARG A 154 -15.83 16.80 -40.35
N PRO A 155 -16.88 17.37 -40.98
CA PRO A 155 -16.68 18.39 -41.99
C PRO A 155 -15.93 19.56 -41.34
N ALA A 156 -14.89 20.03 -42.04
CA ALA A 156 -14.01 21.10 -41.55
C ALA A 156 -14.84 22.33 -41.11
N PRO A 157 -14.58 22.92 -39.93
CA PRO A 157 -15.13 24.24 -39.65
C PRO A 157 -14.61 25.21 -40.70
N ARG A 158 -15.53 25.98 -41.31
CA ARG A 158 -15.18 27.05 -42.27
C ARG A 158 -14.10 27.94 -41.64
N ALA A 159 -13.02 28.16 -42.39
CA ALA A 159 -11.93 29.04 -42.02
C ALA A 159 -12.48 30.45 -41.77
N VAL A 160 -12.54 30.85 -40.49
CA VAL A 160 -12.66 32.26 -40.12
C VAL A 160 -11.25 32.83 -40.15
N ARG A 161 -11.00 33.80 -41.04
CA ARG A 161 -9.74 34.54 -41.07
C ARG A 161 -9.49 35.17 -39.69
N PRO A 162 -8.29 35.03 -39.09
CA PRO A 162 -7.96 35.79 -37.90
C PRO A 162 -7.88 37.29 -38.26
N PRO A 163 -8.30 38.20 -37.36
CA PRO A 163 -8.11 39.63 -37.57
C PRO A 163 -6.60 39.96 -37.56
N PRO A 164 -6.19 41.02 -38.28
CA PRO A 164 -4.78 41.39 -38.39
C PRO A 164 -4.21 41.81 -37.02
N GLN A 165 -3.05 41.26 -36.65
CA GLN A 165 -2.31 41.66 -35.46
C GLN A 165 -1.71 43.07 -35.68
N PRO A 166 -1.78 43.98 -34.70
CA PRO A 166 -1.13 45.29 -34.81
C PRO A 166 0.39 45.14 -34.73
N ALA A 167 1.08 45.91 -35.58
CA ALA A 167 2.54 45.94 -35.69
C ALA A 167 3.21 46.30 -34.34
N ALA A 168 4.22 45.51 -33.97
CA ALA A 168 5.06 45.76 -32.80
C ALA A 168 5.85 47.06 -32.98
N ARG A 169 5.76 47.95 -31.98
CA ARG A 169 6.65 49.12 -31.84
C ARG A 169 7.99 48.68 -31.26
N PRO A 170 9.11 49.32 -31.63
CA PRO A 170 10.41 48.99 -31.06
C PRO A 170 10.47 49.46 -29.59
N VAL A 171 10.72 48.51 -28.68
CA VAL A 171 10.99 48.81 -27.27
C VAL A 171 12.46 49.22 -27.13
N LYS A 172 12.68 50.40 -26.56
CA LYS A 172 14.00 50.98 -26.27
C LYS A 172 14.67 50.19 -25.13
N ALA A 173 15.96 49.94 -25.26
CA ALA A 173 16.78 49.21 -24.28
C ALA A 173 16.72 49.86 -22.89
N ALA A 174 16.51 49.03 -21.87
CA ALA A 174 16.62 49.42 -20.46
C ALA A 174 18.11 49.40 -20.00
N PRO A 175 18.51 50.26 -19.06
CA PRO A 175 19.87 50.26 -18.49
C PRO A 175 20.10 49.05 -17.57
N PRO A 176 21.36 48.67 -17.30
CA PRO A 176 21.66 47.51 -16.46
C PRO A 176 21.31 47.77 -14.98
N GLU A 177 20.74 46.76 -14.33
CA GLU A 177 20.56 46.71 -12.86
C GLU A 177 21.93 46.66 -12.13
N PRO A 178 22.06 47.28 -10.95
CA PRO A 178 23.27 47.17 -10.14
C PRO A 178 23.38 45.79 -9.47
N GLU A 179 24.59 45.24 -9.43
CA GLU A 179 24.92 43.98 -8.77
C GLU A 179 24.52 43.98 -7.28
N ALA A 180 23.81 42.93 -6.88
CA ALA A 180 23.51 42.65 -5.48
C ALA A 180 24.80 42.25 -4.72
N PRO A 181 24.95 42.65 -3.44
CA PRO A 181 26.11 42.26 -2.65
C PRO A 181 26.10 40.75 -2.37
N PRO A 182 27.28 40.09 -2.27
CA PRO A 182 27.34 38.66 -2.02
C PRO A 182 26.81 38.33 -0.61
N PRO A 183 26.13 37.18 -0.42
CA PRO A 183 25.64 36.78 0.89
C PRO A 183 26.83 36.48 1.83
N PRO A 184 26.72 36.78 3.14
CA PRO A 184 27.78 36.47 4.08
C PRO A 184 27.97 34.95 4.21
N ALA A 185 29.24 34.57 4.38
CA ALA A 185 29.71 33.20 4.47
C ALA A 185 28.86 32.33 5.40
N ALA A 186 28.30 31.25 4.82
CA ALA A 186 27.63 30.21 5.59
C ALA A 186 28.66 29.53 6.51
N ALA A 187 28.48 29.69 7.81
CA ALA A 187 29.12 28.85 8.82
C ALA A 187 28.86 27.35 8.53
N PRO A 188 29.80 26.46 8.86
CA PRO A 188 29.69 25.05 8.51
C PRO A 188 28.45 24.42 9.17
N ARG A 189 27.56 23.86 8.35
CA ARG A 189 26.47 22.99 8.81
C ARG A 189 27.05 21.61 9.16
N PRO A 190 26.96 21.11 10.40
CA PRO A 190 27.23 19.71 10.67
C PRO A 190 26.03 18.85 10.26
N ALA A 191 26.30 17.60 9.90
CA ALA A 191 25.36 16.57 9.43
C ALA A 191 24.06 16.47 10.27
N ARG A 192 22.88 16.65 9.64
CA ARG A 192 21.59 16.86 10.36
C ARG A 192 20.39 16.00 9.92
N THR A 193 20.57 14.93 9.16
CA THR A 193 19.41 14.18 8.62
C THR A 193 18.74 13.22 9.62
N SER A 194 19.50 12.61 10.55
CA SER A 194 18.92 11.69 11.54
C SER A 194 18.27 12.40 12.74
N SER A 195 18.84 13.51 13.21
CA SER A 195 18.34 14.23 14.39
C SER A 195 17.04 15.00 14.12
N ALA A 196 16.88 15.57 12.92
CA ALA A 196 15.65 16.29 12.55
C ALA A 196 14.46 15.33 12.38
N ALA A 197 14.69 14.14 11.80
CA ALA A 197 13.66 13.12 11.65
C ALA A 197 13.21 12.56 13.01
N ALA A 198 14.13 12.32 13.94
CA ALA A 198 13.82 11.89 15.30
C ALA A 198 13.04 12.95 16.09
N ALA A 199 13.43 14.22 15.99
CA ALA A 199 12.73 15.32 16.66
C ALA A 199 11.27 15.45 16.17
N ARG A 200 11.04 15.32 14.87
CA ARG A 200 9.68 15.33 14.31
C ARG A 200 8.86 14.13 14.77
N ALA A 201 9.45 12.94 14.78
CA ALA A 201 8.76 11.74 15.22
C ALA A 201 8.42 11.75 16.72
N LEU A 202 9.21 12.43 17.55
CA LEU A 202 8.89 12.69 18.96
C LEU A 202 7.66 13.62 19.07
N ALA A 203 7.62 14.71 18.31
CA ALA A 203 6.47 15.60 18.31
C ALA A 203 5.18 14.92 17.81
N ASP A 204 5.30 13.97 16.87
CA ASP A 204 4.16 13.20 16.36
C ASP A 204 3.48 12.34 17.45
N LEU A 205 4.19 12.01 18.56
CA LEU A 205 3.64 11.20 19.66
C LEU A 205 2.53 11.93 20.45
N ASP A 206 2.50 13.26 20.43
CA ASP A 206 1.50 14.06 21.14
C ASP A 206 0.28 14.42 20.25
N SER A 207 0.25 13.90 19.02
CA SER A 207 -0.83 14.20 18.08
C SER A 207 -2.19 13.68 18.56
N GLN A 208 -3.26 14.42 18.29
CA GLN A 208 -4.62 13.96 18.54
C GLN A 208 -5.02 12.78 17.62
N ASP A 209 -4.43 12.67 16.43
CA ASP A 209 -4.66 11.55 15.52
C ASP A 209 -3.79 10.35 15.91
N TRP A 210 -4.44 9.25 16.29
CA TRP A 210 -3.78 8.00 16.66
C TRP A 210 -2.90 7.45 15.52
N ARG A 211 -3.23 7.72 14.25
CA ARG A 211 -2.42 7.30 13.10
C ARG A 211 -1.08 8.00 13.06
N VAL A 212 -1.06 9.28 13.44
CA VAL A 212 0.15 10.11 13.51
C VAL A 212 1.01 9.64 14.69
N ARG A 213 0.42 9.47 15.88
CA ARG A 213 1.14 8.90 17.05
C ARG A 213 1.77 7.56 16.75
N ARG A 214 0.99 6.64 16.17
CA ARG A 214 1.47 5.31 15.75
C ARG A 214 2.65 5.42 14.78
N LYS A 215 2.56 6.30 13.78
CA LYS A 215 3.62 6.51 12.79
C LYS A 215 4.89 7.06 13.43
N GLY A 216 4.76 8.03 14.34
CA GLY A 216 5.85 8.57 15.14
C GLY A 216 6.54 7.48 15.96
N ALA A 217 5.76 6.69 16.70
CA ALA A 217 6.26 5.61 17.53
C ALA A 217 7.04 4.56 16.72
N TRP A 218 6.48 4.12 15.58
CA TRP A 218 7.17 3.21 14.67
C TRP A 218 8.48 3.80 14.18
N LYS A 219 8.49 5.09 13.80
CA LYS A 219 9.68 5.74 13.26
C LYS A 219 10.80 5.83 14.30
N LEU A 220 10.46 6.10 15.55
CA LEU A 220 11.43 6.15 16.65
C LEU A 220 12.05 4.77 16.93
N GLY A 221 11.25 3.70 16.85
CA GLY A 221 11.74 2.33 16.94
C GLY A 221 12.66 1.95 15.77
N ASP A 222 12.31 2.33 14.55
CA ASP A 222 13.13 2.14 13.33
C ASP A 222 14.48 2.86 13.43
N LEU A 223 14.47 4.09 13.95
CA LEU A 223 15.67 4.88 14.21
C LEU A 223 16.47 4.41 15.44
N LYS A 224 15.92 3.47 16.24
CA LYS A 224 16.44 3.06 17.56
C LYS A 224 16.78 4.26 18.46
N HIS A 225 15.88 5.24 18.47
CA HIS A 225 16.12 6.51 19.16
C HIS A 225 15.95 6.37 20.68
N ALA A 226 17.05 6.14 21.41
CA ALA A 226 17.02 5.92 22.86
C ALA A 226 16.29 7.01 23.69
N PRO A 227 16.33 8.32 23.34
CA PRO A 227 15.53 9.33 24.04
C PRO A 227 14.01 9.13 23.95
N ALA A 228 13.52 8.33 23.00
CA ALA A 228 12.10 8.02 22.86
C ALA A 228 11.57 6.98 23.84
N VAL A 229 12.42 6.36 24.67
CA VAL A 229 12.01 5.26 25.56
C VAL A 229 10.91 5.69 26.52
N GLU A 230 11.05 6.82 27.24
CA GLU A 230 10.02 7.28 28.18
C GLU A 230 8.71 7.67 27.46
N PRO A 231 8.73 8.48 26.38
CA PRO A 231 7.51 8.74 25.60
C PRO A 231 6.83 7.47 25.06
N LEU A 232 7.60 6.49 24.60
CA LEU A 232 7.06 5.23 24.09
C LEU A 232 6.49 4.36 25.22
N ILE A 233 7.06 4.40 26.43
CA ILE A 233 6.48 3.74 27.61
C ILE A 233 5.10 4.33 27.91
N GLN A 234 4.95 5.66 27.87
CA GLN A 234 3.64 6.30 28.07
C GLN A 234 2.60 5.87 27.03
N LEU A 235 3.02 5.66 25.78
CA LEU A 235 2.13 5.18 24.71
C LEU A 235 1.69 3.72 24.86
N LEU A 236 2.26 2.95 25.80
CA LEU A 236 1.72 1.64 26.16
C LEU A 236 0.34 1.73 26.80
N ASP A 237 -0.08 2.89 27.30
CA ASP A 237 -1.41 3.13 27.87
C ASP A 237 -2.33 3.93 26.90
N ASP A 238 -1.96 4.04 25.63
CA ASP A 238 -2.75 4.79 24.64
C ASP A 238 -4.14 4.19 24.42
N LYS A 239 -5.14 5.06 24.20
CA LYS A 239 -6.53 4.67 23.89
C LYS A 239 -6.63 3.76 22.65
N SER A 240 -5.73 3.91 21.69
CA SER A 240 -5.67 3.09 20.49
C SER A 240 -4.76 1.88 20.69
N LEU A 241 -5.34 0.68 20.59
CA LEU A 241 -4.59 -0.59 20.60
C LEU A 241 -3.48 -0.64 19.55
N ALA A 242 -3.65 0.07 18.42
CA ALA A 242 -2.65 0.12 17.36
C ALA A 242 -1.43 0.95 17.79
N VAL A 243 -1.63 2.01 18.57
CA VAL A 243 -0.55 2.81 19.14
C VAL A 243 0.18 2.01 20.23
N ARG A 244 -0.56 1.38 21.16
CA ARG A 244 0.01 0.54 22.23
C ARG A 244 0.92 -0.57 21.68
N GLY A 245 0.43 -1.33 20.70
CA GLY A 245 1.21 -2.43 20.13
C GLY A 245 2.44 -1.96 19.34
N VAL A 246 2.35 -0.83 18.63
CA VAL A 246 3.53 -0.26 17.95
C VAL A 246 4.55 0.31 18.94
N ALA A 247 4.10 0.94 20.03
CA ALA A 247 4.98 1.39 21.10
C ALA A 247 5.75 0.20 21.71
N ALA A 248 5.07 -0.91 21.98
CA ALA A 248 5.71 -2.12 22.50
C ALA A 248 6.78 -2.68 21.55
N LEU A 249 6.50 -2.75 20.26
CA LEU A 249 7.48 -3.16 19.24
C LEU A 249 8.66 -2.18 19.14
N ALA A 250 8.39 -0.88 19.19
CA ALA A 250 9.41 0.16 19.11
C ALA A 250 10.39 0.08 20.29
N LEU A 251 9.87 -0.11 21.51
CA LEU A 251 10.68 -0.31 22.72
C LEU A 251 11.60 -1.53 22.59
N GLY A 252 11.08 -2.66 22.10
CA GLY A 252 11.90 -3.84 21.84
C GLY A 252 12.98 -3.65 20.78
N ARG A 253 12.71 -2.86 19.74
CA ARG A 253 13.70 -2.50 18.71
C ARG A 253 14.80 -1.59 19.22
N ILE A 254 14.46 -0.66 20.11
CA ILE A 254 15.43 0.22 20.78
C ILE A 254 16.34 -0.62 21.69
N GLY A 255 15.77 -1.59 22.42
CA GLY A 255 16.55 -2.51 23.24
C GLY A 255 16.98 -1.94 24.59
N ASP A 256 16.37 -0.85 25.05
CA ASP A 256 16.70 -0.22 26.33
C ASP A 256 16.09 -1.02 27.50
N PRO A 257 16.88 -1.44 28.50
CA PRO A 257 16.39 -2.22 29.64
C PRO A 257 15.26 -1.57 30.44
N ARG A 258 15.11 -0.24 30.39
CA ARG A 258 14.00 0.48 31.06
C ARG A 258 12.63 0.03 30.56
N ALA A 259 12.55 -0.48 29.33
CA ALA A 259 11.33 -1.00 28.75
C ALA A 259 10.90 -2.36 29.31
N LEU A 260 11.72 -3.05 30.10
CA LEU A 260 11.41 -4.42 30.55
C LEU A 260 10.10 -4.48 31.34
N LEU A 261 9.99 -3.74 32.45
CA LEU A 261 8.80 -3.80 33.31
C LEU A 261 7.53 -3.32 32.57
N PRO A 262 7.55 -2.20 31.83
CA PRO A 262 6.38 -1.78 31.04
C PRO A 262 5.94 -2.81 30.00
N LEU A 263 6.88 -3.47 29.31
CA LEU A 263 6.55 -4.52 28.34
C LEU A 263 6.01 -5.78 29.02
N LEU A 264 6.48 -6.12 30.23
CA LEU A 264 5.89 -7.21 31.01
C LEU A 264 4.44 -6.92 31.39
N LEU A 265 4.12 -5.69 31.80
CA LEU A 265 2.73 -5.28 32.07
C LEU A 265 1.88 -5.33 30.79
N ALA A 266 2.42 -4.94 29.65
CA ALA A 266 1.71 -4.99 28.36
C ALA A 266 1.41 -6.43 27.88
N LEU A 267 2.00 -7.47 28.48
CA LEU A 267 1.58 -8.86 28.27
C LEU A 267 0.20 -9.16 28.86
N GLU A 268 -0.36 -8.28 29.67
CA GLU A 268 -1.70 -8.44 30.28
C GLU A 268 -2.77 -7.59 29.58
N ASP A 269 -2.42 -6.88 28.50
CA ASP A 269 -3.35 -6.02 27.75
C ASP A 269 -4.59 -6.80 27.27
N GLU A 270 -5.75 -6.15 27.26
CA GLU A 270 -7.01 -6.70 26.77
C GLU A 270 -6.91 -7.23 25.32
N SER A 271 -6.13 -6.53 24.48
CA SER A 271 -5.95 -6.79 23.06
C SER A 271 -4.88 -7.85 22.81
N ALA A 272 -5.26 -8.92 22.11
CA ALA A 272 -4.32 -9.95 21.70
C ALA A 272 -3.18 -9.42 20.80
N TYR A 273 -3.44 -8.33 20.04
CA TYR A 273 -2.42 -7.68 19.23
C TYR A 273 -1.34 -7.03 20.13
N VAL A 274 -1.76 -6.29 21.16
CA VAL A 274 -0.81 -5.62 22.08
C VAL A 274 -0.02 -6.64 22.88
N ARG A 275 -0.66 -7.70 23.41
CA ARG A 275 0.04 -8.79 24.11
C ARG A 275 1.09 -9.47 23.22
N ALA A 276 0.76 -9.71 21.95
CA ALA A 276 1.71 -10.32 21.00
C ALA A 276 2.88 -9.37 20.69
N SER A 277 2.61 -8.08 20.50
CA SER A 277 3.64 -7.05 20.31
C SER A 277 4.54 -6.88 21.54
N ALA A 278 3.98 -6.96 22.75
CA ALA A 278 4.74 -6.93 24.00
C ALA A 278 5.67 -8.14 24.12
N ALA A 279 5.17 -9.35 23.81
CA ALA A 279 5.98 -10.55 23.78
C ALA A 279 7.14 -10.44 22.76
N GLU A 280 6.89 -9.92 21.56
CA GLU A 280 7.93 -9.65 20.56
C GLU A 280 8.91 -8.57 21.04
N GLY A 281 8.41 -7.50 21.66
CA GLY A 281 9.22 -6.44 22.24
C GLY A 281 10.22 -6.96 23.30
N LEU A 282 9.75 -7.83 24.19
CA LEU A 282 10.59 -8.51 25.20
C LEU A 282 11.68 -9.40 24.56
N GLY A 283 11.35 -10.06 23.44
CA GLY A 283 12.33 -10.80 22.64
C GLY A 283 13.42 -9.88 22.08
N GLY A 284 13.03 -8.68 21.64
CA GLY A 284 13.94 -7.62 21.19
C GLY A 284 14.91 -7.12 22.26
N LEU A 285 14.45 -7.00 23.52
CA LEU A 285 15.31 -6.65 24.66
C LEU A 285 16.38 -7.71 24.95
N LYS A 286 16.10 -8.99 24.64
CA LYS A 286 16.96 -10.15 24.92
C LYS A 286 17.33 -10.30 26.40
N ASP A 287 16.45 -9.85 27.30
CA ASP A 287 16.64 -9.94 28.75
C ASP A 287 16.06 -11.24 29.30
N LYS A 288 16.90 -12.07 29.93
CA LYS A 288 16.50 -13.37 30.50
C LYS A 288 15.46 -13.24 31.60
N ARG A 289 15.34 -12.08 32.25
CA ARG A 289 14.29 -11.80 33.25
C ARG A 289 12.88 -11.90 32.66
N ALA A 290 12.71 -11.71 31.35
CA ALA A 290 11.41 -11.85 30.69
C ALA A 290 10.95 -13.31 30.49
N LEU A 291 11.84 -14.30 30.64
CA LEU A 291 11.55 -15.70 30.29
C LEU A 291 10.39 -16.29 31.09
N ARG A 292 10.24 -15.93 32.37
CA ARG A 292 9.15 -16.42 33.22
C ARG A 292 7.78 -16.02 32.67
N GLU A 293 7.59 -14.73 32.41
CA GLU A 293 6.30 -14.20 31.93
C GLU A 293 6.03 -14.61 30.47
N LEU A 294 7.06 -14.65 29.62
CA LEU A 294 6.94 -15.20 28.27
C LEU A 294 6.53 -16.68 28.29
N SER A 295 7.00 -17.46 29.26
CA SER A 295 6.57 -18.86 29.44
C SER A 295 5.10 -18.96 29.84
N GLY A 296 4.60 -17.98 30.61
CA GLY A 296 3.16 -17.82 30.87
C GLY A 296 2.38 -17.53 29.59
N ALA A 297 2.86 -16.61 28.76
CA ALA A 297 2.24 -16.21 27.49
C ALA A 297 2.15 -17.35 26.45
N LEU A 298 2.91 -18.44 26.61
CA LEU A 298 2.72 -19.67 25.81
C LEU A 298 1.35 -20.33 26.02
N LYS A 299 0.64 -19.98 27.10
CA LYS A 299 -0.70 -20.48 27.42
C LYS A 299 -1.81 -19.46 27.08
N ASP A 300 -1.47 -18.34 26.44
CA ASP A 300 -2.46 -17.31 26.09
C ASP A 300 -3.58 -17.87 25.21
N ARG A 301 -4.80 -17.35 25.38
CA ARG A 301 -5.99 -17.70 24.59
C ARG A 301 -5.78 -17.49 23.09
N ALA A 302 -5.07 -16.44 22.70
CA ALA A 302 -4.83 -16.08 21.32
C ALA A 302 -3.59 -16.78 20.76
N ALA A 303 -3.76 -17.48 19.63
CA ALA A 303 -2.65 -18.21 19.00
C ALA A 303 -1.48 -17.32 18.58
N VAL A 304 -1.75 -16.05 18.24
CA VAL A 304 -0.73 -15.07 17.87
C VAL A 304 0.21 -14.74 19.03
N VAL A 305 -0.32 -14.62 20.25
CA VAL A 305 0.47 -14.35 21.47
C VAL A 305 1.35 -15.54 21.81
N ARG A 306 0.80 -16.77 21.77
CA ARG A 306 1.56 -18.00 22.01
C ARG A 306 2.75 -18.13 21.05
N LYS A 307 2.53 -17.82 19.77
CA LYS A 307 3.58 -17.85 18.73
C LYS A 307 4.66 -16.80 18.97
N ALA A 308 4.26 -15.57 19.30
CA ALA A 308 5.20 -14.50 19.62
C ALA A 308 6.07 -14.86 20.84
N ALA A 309 5.45 -15.36 21.92
CA ALA A 309 6.15 -15.80 23.12
C ALA A 309 7.16 -16.92 22.84
N ALA A 310 6.77 -17.96 22.07
CA ALA A 310 7.68 -19.05 21.71
C ALA A 310 8.89 -18.56 20.90
N LYS A 311 8.66 -17.63 19.96
CA LYS A 311 9.73 -16.99 19.17
C LYS A 311 10.67 -16.21 20.09
N SER A 312 10.14 -15.35 20.95
CA SER A 312 10.94 -14.51 21.85
C SER A 312 11.77 -15.33 22.85
N ILE A 313 11.22 -16.41 23.41
CA ILE A 313 11.97 -17.34 24.27
C ILE A 313 13.16 -17.93 23.51
N LYS A 314 12.94 -18.37 22.27
CA LYS A 314 14.01 -18.91 21.41
C LYS A 314 15.08 -17.86 21.10
N GLU A 315 14.69 -16.60 20.90
CA GLU A 315 15.61 -15.50 20.64
C GLU A 315 16.47 -15.15 21.86
N ILE A 316 15.88 -15.15 23.06
CA ILE A 316 16.60 -14.92 24.33
C ILE A 316 17.55 -16.09 24.64
N GLY A 317 17.13 -17.34 24.41
CA GLY A 317 17.91 -18.54 24.72
C GLY A 317 19.11 -18.80 23.80
N ARG A 318 19.23 -18.08 22.68
CA ARG A 318 20.37 -18.19 21.74
C ARG A 318 21.61 -17.39 22.17
N ARG A 319 21.60 -16.77 23.35
CA ARG A 319 22.67 -15.88 23.86
C ARG A 319 23.11 -16.28 25.27
#